data_AF-A0A522KH12-F1
#
_entry.id   AF-A0A522KH12-F1
#
_cell.length_a   1.000
_cell.length_b   1.000
_cell.length_c   1.000
_cell.angle_alpha   90.00
_cell.angle_beta   90.00
_cell.angle_gamma   90.00
#
_symmetry.space_group_name_H-M   'P 1'
#
loop_
_entity.id
_entity.type
_entity.pdbx_description
1 polymer ?
#
loop_
_entity_poly.entity_id
_entity_poly.type
_entity_poly.pdbx_seq_one_letter_code
_entity_poly.pdbx_strand_id
1 'polypeptide(L)'
;MTSPDREAVGTRFDPTLMRRAREQTWLALRGIQARIHPGISEDEAQVAAAEVFRELGVERLWHPPYIRFGPNTTKTYRQRS
;
A
#
# COMPACT_ATOMS: atom_id res chain seq x y z
N MET A 1 -8.12 24.47 -32.24
CA MET A 1 -7.38 23.40 -31.53
C MET A 1 -7.49 23.69 -30.05
N THR A 2 -8.34 22.94 -29.35
CA THR A 2 -8.56 23.09 -27.90
C THR A 2 -7.33 22.56 -27.17
N SER A 3 -6.71 23.38 -26.31
CA SER A 3 -5.68 22.89 -25.38
C SER A 3 -6.29 21.74 -24.57
N PRO A 4 -5.59 20.62 -24.37
CA PRO A 4 -6.08 19.61 -23.45
C PRO A 4 -6.18 20.24 -22.05
N ASP A 5 -7.24 19.90 -21.33
CA ASP A 5 -7.38 20.25 -19.93
C ASP A 5 -6.13 19.80 -19.17
N ARG A 6 -5.57 20.70 -18.35
CA ARG A 6 -4.32 20.46 -17.62
C ARG A 6 -4.43 19.30 -16.62
N GLU A 7 -5.66 18.92 -16.26
CA GLU A 7 -5.97 17.75 -15.47
C GLU A 7 -6.60 16.70 -16.38
N ALA A 8 -5.78 15.75 -16.83
CA ALA A 8 -6.22 14.63 -17.65
C ALA A 8 -5.63 13.32 -17.09
N VAL A 9 -6.41 12.26 -17.23
CA VAL A 9 -5.95 10.88 -17.00
C VAL A 9 -5.43 10.29 -18.30
N GLY A 10 -4.54 9.29 -18.22
CA GLY A 10 -4.05 8.60 -19.41
C GLY A 10 -5.16 7.89 -20.17
N THR A 11 -4.96 7.61 -21.46
CA THR A 11 -5.97 6.98 -22.35
C THR A 11 -6.44 5.59 -21.90
N ARG A 12 -5.72 4.94 -20.99
CA ARG A 12 -6.05 3.62 -20.40
C ARG A 12 -6.69 3.72 -19.02
N PHE A 13 -7.00 4.92 -18.54
CA PHE A 13 -7.63 5.10 -17.24
C PHE A 13 -9.05 4.53 -17.24
N ASP A 14 -9.34 3.75 -16.21
CA ASP A 14 -10.68 3.22 -15.96
C ASP A 14 -11.04 3.46 -14.48
N PRO A 15 -12.07 4.28 -14.19
CA PRO A 15 -12.46 4.58 -12.81
C PRO A 15 -13.00 3.36 -12.06
N THR A 16 -13.53 2.36 -12.76
CA THR A 16 -13.98 1.10 -12.16
C THR A 16 -12.79 0.28 -11.69
N LEU A 17 -11.72 0.20 -12.49
CA LEU A 17 -10.48 -0.45 -12.07
C LEU A 17 -9.84 0.28 -10.88
N MET A 18 -9.90 1.62 -10.83
CA MET A 18 -9.40 2.38 -9.67
C MET A 18 -10.20 2.09 -8.38
N ARG A 19 -11.54 1.97 -8.47
CA ARG A 19 -12.36 1.58 -7.33
C ARG A 19 -12.05 0.16 -6.86
N ARG A 20 -11.87 -0.78 -7.79
CA ARG A 20 -11.44 -2.15 -7.47
C ARG A 20 -10.08 -2.18 -6.78
N ALA A 21 -9.10 -1.42 -7.28
CA ALA A 21 -7.79 -1.30 -6.65
C ALA A 21 -7.90 -0.76 -5.20
N ARG A 22 -8.75 0.27 -4.98
CA ARG A 22 -9.04 0.78 -3.63
C ARG A 22 -9.62 -0.30 -2.72
N GLU A 23 -10.57 -1.09 -3.19
CA GLU A 23 -11.18 -2.17 -2.41
C GLU A 23 -10.15 -3.25 -2.04
N GLN A 24 -9.27 -3.63 -2.98
CA GLN A 24 -8.17 -4.56 -2.71
C GLN A 24 -7.18 -3.99 -1.67
N THR A 25 -6.87 -2.70 -1.72
CA THR A 25 -6.04 -2.04 -0.70
C THR A 25 -6.68 -2.12 0.68
N TRP A 26 -8.00 -1.95 0.80
CA TRP A 26 -8.70 -2.11 2.08
C TRP A 26 -8.65 -3.54 2.61
N LEU A 27 -8.75 -4.55 1.73
CA LEU A 27 -8.60 -5.94 2.12
C LEU A 27 -7.19 -6.22 2.66
N ALA A 28 -6.16 -5.72 1.96
CA ALA A 28 -4.78 -5.84 2.41
C ALA A 28 -4.55 -5.13 3.75
N LEU A 29 -5.05 -3.91 3.93
CA LEU A 29 -4.93 -3.18 5.19
C LEU A 29 -5.56 -3.95 6.36
N ARG A 30 -6.77 -4.51 6.18
CA ARG A 30 -7.44 -5.31 7.21
C ARG A 30 -6.66 -6.59 7.53
N GLY A 31 -6.13 -7.26 6.52
CA GLY A 31 -5.31 -8.46 6.67
C GLY A 31 -4.00 -8.19 7.42
N ILE A 32 -3.36 -7.04 7.16
CA ILE A 32 -2.17 -6.58 7.88
C ILE A 32 -2.54 -6.25 9.33
N GLN A 33 -3.56 -5.43 9.54
CA GLN A 33 -4.02 -5.05 10.89
C GLN A 33 -4.28 -6.27 11.78
N ALA A 34 -4.90 -7.33 11.23
CA ALA A 34 -5.18 -8.55 11.98
C ALA A 34 -3.92 -9.31 12.46
N ARG A 35 -2.76 -9.04 11.86
CA ARG A 35 -1.46 -9.61 12.23
C ARG A 35 -0.65 -8.71 13.18
N ILE A 36 -1.08 -7.47 13.40
CA ILE A 36 -0.40 -6.54 14.33
C ILE A 36 -0.87 -6.82 15.76
N HIS A 37 0.08 -7.12 16.65
CA HIS A 37 -0.19 -7.35 18.07
C HIS A 37 0.91 -6.72 18.93
N PRO A 38 0.66 -6.46 20.24
CA PRO A 38 1.72 -6.03 21.14
C PRO A 38 2.93 -6.97 21.09
N GLY A 39 4.13 -6.38 21.03
CA GLY A 39 5.39 -7.12 20.93
C GLY A 39 5.88 -7.39 19.51
N ILE A 40 5.08 -7.15 18.46
CA ILE A 40 5.56 -7.25 17.07
C ILE A 40 6.54 -6.11 16.74
N SER A 41 7.66 -6.45 16.11
CA SER A 41 8.59 -5.47 15.52
C SER A 41 8.10 -4.96 14.17
N GLU A 42 8.66 -3.83 13.71
CA GLU A 42 8.35 -3.30 12.38
C GLU A 42 8.81 -4.25 11.26
N ASP A 43 9.95 -4.93 11.44
CA ASP A 43 10.48 -5.92 10.49
C ASP A 43 9.54 -7.14 10.38
N GLU A 44 9.07 -7.67 11.51
CA GLU A 44 8.08 -8.75 11.52
C GLU A 44 6.75 -8.30 10.89
N ALA A 45 6.31 -7.08 11.15
CA ALA A 45 5.11 -6.52 10.53
C ALA A 45 5.27 -6.38 9.00
N GLN A 46 6.46 -6.03 8.50
CA GLN A 46 6.75 -5.98 7.07
C GLN A 46 6.69 -7.36 6.43
N VAL A 47 7.22 -8.40 7.10
CA VAL A 47 7.10 -9.80 6.64
C VAL A 47 5.63 -10.22 6.60
N ALA A 48 4.88 -9.95 7.67
CA ALA A 48 3.44 -10.22 7.73
C ALA A 48 2.66 -9.52 6.61
N ALA A 49 3.04 -8.30 6.23
CA ALA A 49 2.42 -7.60 5.10
C ALA A 49 2.75 -8.24 3.75
N ALA A 50 3.97 -8.71 3.55
CA ALA A 50 4.35 -9.44 2.35
C ALA A 50 3.54 -10.75 2.21
N GLU A 51 3.26 -11.45 3.32
CA GLU A 51 2.40 -12.63 3.33
C GLU A 51 0.95 -12.29 2.96
N VAL A 52 0.38 -11.23 3.53
CA VAL A 52 -0.97 -10.74 3.17
C VAL A 52 -1.06 -10.44 1.67
N PHE A 53 -0.06 -9.75 1.12
CA PHE A 53 0.00 -9.43 -0.30
C PHE A 53 0.05 -10.70 -1.16
N ARG A 54 0.86 -11.68 -0.77
CA ARG A 54 0.93 -12.98 -1.45
C ARG A 54 -0.41 -13.72 -1.42
N GLU A 55 -1.08 -13.76 -0.26
CA GLU A 55 -2.39 -14.39 -0.10
C GLU A 55 -3.49 -13.72 -0.93
N LEU A 56 -3.44 -12.39 -1.06
CA LEU A 56 -4.40 -11.61 -1.86
C LEU A 56 -4.06 -11.57 -3.36
N GLY A 57 -2.98 -12.24 -3.80
CA GLY A 57 -2.55 -12.25 -5.20
C GLY A 57 -2.06 -10.89 -5.69
N VAL A 58 -1.43 -10.09 -4.83
CA VAL A 58 -0.80 -8.82 -5.25
C VAL A 58 0.49 -9.14 -6.00
N GLU A 59 0.45 -8.99 -7.32
CA GLU A 59 1.56 -9.38 -8.20
C GLU A 59 2.66 -8.32 -8.33
N ARG A 60 2.33 -7.05 -8.08
CA ARG A 60 3.24 -5.93 -8.36
C ARG A 60 3.15 -4.84 -7.31
N LEU A 61 4.28 -4.61 -6.64
CA LEU A 61 4.50 -3.49 -5.72
C LEU A 61 5.51 -2.53 -6.34
N TRP A 62 5.19 -1.23 -6.34
CA TRP A 62 6.13 -0.21 -6.82
C TRP A 62 7.13 0.19 -5.72
N HIS A 63 6.70 0.08 -4.46
CA HIS A 63 7.48 0.31 -3.27
C HIS A 63 7.19 -0.79 -2.25
N PRO A 64 8.15 -1.14 -1.37
CA PRO A 64 7.88 -2.04 -0.25
C PRO A 64 6.86 -1.41 0.72
N PRO A 65 6.12 -2.22 1.49
CA PRO A 65 5.27 -1.69 2.54
C PRO A 65 6.11 -1.02 3.63
N TYR A 66 5.68 0.16 4.07
CA TYR A 66 6.25 0.83 5.24
C TYR A 66 5.28 0.68 6.40
N ILE A 67 5.67 -0.08 7.43
CA ILE A 67 4.92 -0.22 8.67
C ILE A 67 5.80 0.35 9.77
N ARG A 68 5.28 1.35 10.48
CA ARG A 68 6.05 2.11 11.45
C ARG A 68 5.23 2.38 12.70
N PHE A 69 5.89 2.31 13.84
CA PHE A 69 5.35 2.50 15.17
C PHE A 69 6.10 3.61 15.88
N GLY A 70 5.42 4.32 16.77
CA GLY A 70 6.04 5.32 17.64
C GLY A 70 6.90 6.35 16.87
N PRO A 71 8.14 6.65 17.32
CA PRO A 71 8.98 7.67 16.70
C PRO A 71 9.27 7.45 15.21
N ASN A 72 9.30 6.20 14.76
CA ASN A 72 9.57 5.87 13.36
C ASN A 72 8.50 6.41 12.40
N THR A 73 7.28 6.66 12.88
CA THR A 73 6.21 7.31 12.06
C THR A 73 6.61 8.68 11.50
N THR A 74 7.62 9.34 12.08
CA THR A 74 8.17 10.62 11.60
C THR A 74 9.23 10.49 10.50
N LYS A 75 9.74 9.27 10.25
CA LYS A 75 10.77 9.01 9.25
C LYS A 75 10.21 9.21 7.84
N THR A 76 11.07 9.61 6.90
CA THR A 76 10.74 9.62 5.46
C THR A 76 11.01 8.26 4.82
N TYR A 77 10.58 8.04 3.57
CA TYR A 77 10.72 6.76 2.85
C TYR A 77 12.19 6.31 2.62
N ARG A 78 13.17 7.21 2.75
CA ARG A 78 14.61 6.90 2.61
C ARG A 78 15.28 6.48 3.92
N GLN A 79 14.57 6.57 5.04
CA GLN A 79 15.09 6.25 6.37
C GLN A 79 14.62 4.86 6.80
N ARG A 80 15.56 4.04 7.28
CA ARG A 80 15.26 2.73 7.84
C ARG A 80 14.59 2.87 9.21
N SER A 81 13.70 1.93 9.49
CA SER A 81 13.07 1.72 10.78
C SER A 81 14.07 1.37 11.87
#